data_AF-A0A2D4FBZ9-F1
#
_entry.id   AF-A0A2D4FBZ9-F1
#
_cell.length_a   1.000
_cell.length_b   1.000
_cell.length_c   1.000
_cell.angle_alpha   90.00
_cell.angle_beta   90.00
_cell.angle_gamma   90.00
#
_symmetry.space_group_name_H-M   'P 1'
#
loop_
_entity.id
_entity.type
_entity.pdbx_description
1 polymer ?
#
loop_
_entity_poly.entity_id
_entity_poly.type
_entity_poly.pdbx_seq_one_letter_code
_entity_poly.pdbx_strand_id
1 'polypeptide(L)'
;KFIDPKKIRVFVLDEADVMIATQGHQDQSIRIQRMLPRDCQMLLFSATFEDSVWKFAQKVVPDPNIIKLKREEETLDTIKQYYVLCSSREEKFQALCNIYGAITIAQAMIFCHTRKTAGWLAGELSKEGHQVAL
;
A
#
# COMPACT_ATOMS: atom_id res chain seq x y z
N LYS A 1 24.43 -2.40 -17.09
CA LYS A 1 24.87 -1.36 -16.12
C LYS A 1 24.83 -1.99 -14.73
N PHE A 2 25.94 -1.99 -13.99
CA PHE A 2 25.99 -2.51 -12.63
C PHE A 2 25.98 -1.34 -11.64
N ILE A 3 25.22 -1.46 -10.57
CA ILE A 3 25.23 -0.50 -9.46
C ILE A 3 26.30 -0.97 -8.47
N ASP A 4 27.21 -0.08 -8.09
CA ASP A 4 28.17 -0.32 -7.01
C ASP A 4 27.53 0.11 -5.67
N PRO A 5 27.12 -0.82 -4.79
CA PRO A 5 26.45 -0.49 -3.54
C PRO A 5 27.32 0.35 -2.61
N LYS A 6 28.66 0.31 -2.75
CA LYS A 6 29.58 1.07 -1.91
C LYS A 6 29.57 2.58 -2.18
N LYS A 7 28.93 3.01 -3.28
CA LYS A 7 28.79 4.43 -3.63
C LYS A 7 27.46 5.04 -3.17
N ILE A 8 26.55 4.22 -2.62
CA ILE A 8 25.25 4.68 -2.14
C ILE A 8 25.45 5.41 -0.82
N ARG A 9 24.94 6.65 -0.75
CA ARG A 9 25.01 7.51 0.45
C ARG A 9 23.70 7.60 1.22
N VAL A 10 22.57 7.32 0.56
CA VAL A 10 21.24 7.37 1.16
C VAL A 10 20.46 6.15 0.70
N PHE A 11 19.84 5.46 1.65
CA PHE A 11 18.99 4.31 1.43
C PHE A 11 17.64 4.52 2.10
N VAL A 12 16.58 4.41 1.31
CA VAL A 12 15.20 4.65 1.76
C VAL A 12 14.40 3.38 1.58
N LEU A 13 13.72 2.96 2.64
CA LEU A 13 12.62 2.00 2.59
C LEU A 13 11.31 2.75 2.78
N ASP A 14 10.45 2.68 1.78
CA ASP A 14 9.11 3.25 1.82
C ASP A 14 8.08 2.12 1.93
N GLU A 15 6.92 2.40 2.51
CA GLU A 15 5.85 1.42 2.77
C GLU A 15 6.35 0.14 3.46
N ALA A 16 7.06 0.31 4.60
CA ALA A 16 7.75 -0.79 5.27
C ALA A 16 6.80 -1.90 5.79
N ASP A 17 5.54 -1.58 6.05
CA ASP A 17 4.47 -2.54 6.34
C ASP A 17 4.19 -3.48 5.17
N VAL A 18 4.15 -2.97 3.94
CA VAL A 18 4.04 -3.79 2.73
C VAL A 18 5.29 -4.64 2.51
N MET A 19 6.47 -4.09 2.82
CA MET A 19 7.74 -4.82 2.69
C MET A 19 7.83 -6.05 3.59
N ILE A 20 7.24 -6.01 4.79
CA ILE A 20 7.19 -7.19 5.68
C ILE A 20 6.06 -8.16 5.32
N ALA A 21 4.93 -7.65 4.82
CA ALA A 21 3.77 -8.47 4.49
C ALA A 21 4.03 -9.33 3.25
N THR A 22 4.89 -8.84 2.35
CA THR A 22 5.23 -9.56 1.11
C THR A 22 6.35 -10.56 1.36
N GLN A 23 6.04 -11.84 1.18
CA GLN A 23 6.99 -12.93 1.39
C GLN A 23 8.29 -12.70 0.60
N GLY A 24 9.41 -12.69 1.32
CA GLY A 24 10.76 -12.57 0.74
C GLY A 24 11.27 -11.12 0.56
N HIS A 25 10.40 -10.11 0.62
CA HIS A 25 10.85 -8.70 0.52
C HIS A 25 11.67 -8.28 1.73
N GLN A 26 11.28 -8.70 2.94
CA GLN A 26 12.07 -8.52 4.15
C GLN A 26 13.53 -9.00 4.00
N ASP A 27 13.72 -10.24 3.52
CA ASP A 27 15.06 -10.83 3.37
C ASP A 27 15.86 -10.14 2.28
N GLN A 28 15.21 -9.73 1.18
CA GLN A 28 15.83 -8.96 0.11
C GLN A 28 16.30 -7.59 0.60
N SER A 29 15.48 -6.86 1.35
CA SER A 29 15.86 -5.57 1.93
C SER A 29 17.06 -5.68 2.85
N ILE A 30 17.11 -6.70 3.72
CA ILE A 30 18.24 -6.93 4.62
C ILE A 30 19.51 -7.28 3.81
N ARG A 31 19.39 -8.06 2.73
CA ARG A 31 20.53 -8.37 1.86
C ARG A 31 21.09 -7.13 1.18
N ILE A 32 20.23 -6.26 0.66
CA ILE A 32 20.63 -4.99 0.04
C ILE A 32 21.31 -4.10 1.09
N GLN A 33 20.69 -3.95 2.27
CA GLN A 33 21.21 -3.15 3.37
C GLN A 33 22.64 -3.56 3.76
N ARG A 34 22.91 -4.87 3.85
CA ARG A 34 24.25 -5.41 4.19
C ARG A 34 25.33 -5.10 3.16
N MET A 35 24.96 -4.79 1.92
CA MET A 35 25.90 -4.43 0.86
C MET A 35 26.33 -2.97 0.93
N LEU A 36 25.52 -2.11 1.57
CA LEU A 36 25.74 -0.67 1.69
C LEU A 36 26.96 -0.36 2.57
N PRO A 37 27.57 0.84 2.43
CA PRO A 37 28.62 1.28 3.33
C PRO A 37 28.03 1.72 4.68
N ARG A 38 28.86 1.75 5.73
CA ARG A 38 28.40 2.02 7.12
C ARG A 38 27.96 3.46 7.34
N ASP A 39 28.48 4.39 6.54
CA ASP A 39 28.15 5.82 6.54
C ASP A 39 26.93 6.16 5.67
N CYS A 40 26.26 5.15 5.09
CA CYS A 40 25.02 5.34 4.37
C CYS A 40 23.89 5.78 5.31
N GLN A 41 23.26 6.92 5.01
CA GLN A 41 22.08 7.37 5.73
C GLN A 41 20.91 6.45 5.44
N MET A 42 20.27 5.95 6.49
CA MET A 42 19.18 4.99 6.41
C MET A 42 17.86 5.65 6.83
N LEU A 43 16.86 5.58 5.96
CA LEU A 43 15.53 6.15 6.17
C LEU A 43 14.48 5.06 5.99
N LEU A 44 13.48 5.01 6.87
CA LEU A 44 12.38 4.06 6.80
C LEU A 44 11.07 4.80 7.07
N PHE A 45 10.12 4.65 6.15
CA PHE A 45 8.79 5.23 6.21
C PHE A 45 7.75 4.11 6.18
N SER A 46 6.69 4.28 6.96
CA SER A 46 5.56 3.35 7.03
C SER A 46 4.35 4.11 7.53
N ALA A 47 3.18 3.86 6.94
CA ALA A 47 1.92 4.38 7.47
C ALA A 47 1.60 3.72 8.83
N THR A 48 1.86 2.42 8.93
CA THR A 48 1.60 1.64 10.15
C THR A 48 2.90 1.11 10.77
N PHE A 49 2.94 1.09 12.10
CA PHE A 49 4.08 0.54 12.87
C PHE A 49 3.59 -0.50 13.88
N GLU A 50 3.05 -1.59 13.37
CA GLU A 50 2.80 -2.80 14.16
C GLU A 50 4.13 -3.43 14.64
N ASP A 51 4.07 -4.30 15.64
CA ASP A 51 5.26 -4.89 16.28
C ASP A 51 6.20 -5.59 15.30
N SER A 52 5.64 -6.19 14.24
CA SER A 52 6.39 -6.83 13.15
C SER A 52 7.21 -5.82 12.35
N VAL A 53 6.59 -4.71 11.95
CA VAL A 53 7.24 -3.59 11.22
C VAL A 53 8.32 -2.97 12.09
N TRP A 54 8.01 -2.78 13.38
CA TRP A 54 8.95 -2.22 14.34
C TRP A 54 10.21 -3.08 14.50
N LYS A 55 10.05 -4.39 14.70
CA LYS A 55 11.17 -5.35 14.78
C LYS A 55 11.98 -5.38 13.49
N PHE A 56 11.35 -5.18 12.34
CA PHE A 56 12.05 -5.07 11.07
C PHE A 56 12.86 -3.77 10.98
N ALA A 57 12.26 -2.63 11.33
CA ALA A 57 12.91 -1.33 11.33
C ALA A 57 14.18 -1.31 12.19
N GLN A 58 14.12 -1.89 13.40
CA GLN A 58 15.28 -2.01 14.29
C GLN A 58 16.44 -2.84 13.72
N LYS A 59 16.16 -3.78 12.81
CA LYS A 59 17.20 -4.57 12.13
C LYS A 59 17.82 -3.85 10.95
N VAL A 60 17.04 -2.99 10.30
CA VAL A 60 17.46 -2.28 9.08
C VAL A 60 18.21 -1.02 9.44
N VAL A 61 17.66 -0.19 10.33
CA VAL A 61 18.18 1.15 10.66
C VAL A 61 18.91 1.08 12.00
N PRO A 62 20.26 1.09 12.03
CA PRO A 62 21.01 1.12 13.28
C PRO A 62 20.89 2.49 13.94
N ASP A 63 20.70 2.51 15.26
CA ASP A 63 20.61 3.72 16.10
C ASP A 63 19.65 4.81 15.52
N PRO A 64 18.37 4.49 15.29
CA PRO A 64 17.46 5.38 14.59
C PRO A 64 16.98 6.53 15.49
N ASN A 65 16.92 7.73 14.93
CA ASN A 65 15.99 8.74 15.41
C ASN A 65 14.57 8.34 15.00
N ILE A 66 13.63 8.39 15.95
CA ILE A 66 12.27 7.90 15.76
C ILE A 66 11.28 9.05 15.86
N ILE A 67 10.49 9.23 14.80
CA ILE A 67 9.33 10.12 14.79
C ILE A 67 8.10 9.21 14.70
N LYS A 68 7.30 9.18 15.77
CA LYS A 68 6.08 8.36 15.83
C LYS A 68 4.88 9.25 16.10
N LEU A 69 3.87 9.15 15.24
CA LEU A 69 2.56 9.73 15.50
C LEU A 69 1.85 8.82 16.52
N LYS A 70 1.26 9.42 17.58
CA LYS A 70 0.33 8.66 18.42
C LYS A 70 -0.87 8.29 17.56
N ARG A 71 -1.39 7.08 17.76
CA ARG A 71 -2.64 6.60 17.16
C ARG A 71 -3.82 7.30 17.86
N GLU A 72 -3.88 8.62 17.77
CA GLU A 72 -5.15 9.34 17.96
C GLU A 72 -6.02 8.94 16.77
N GLU A 73 -7.26 8.52 17.04
CA GLU A 73 -8.18 7.84 16.12
C GLU A 73 -7.96 8.27 14.65
N GLU A 74 -7.35 7.38 13.85
CA GLU A 74 -7.01 7.60 12.44
C GLU A 74 -8.27 7.65 11.54
N THR A 75 -9.40 8.10 12.06
CA THR A 75 -10.46 8.62 11.22
C THR A 75 -10.07 10.05 10.88
N LEU A 76 -9.47 10.22 9.70
CA LEU A 76 -9.39 11.55 9.10
C LEU A 76 -10.82 12.12 9.09
N ASP A 77 -11.09 13.16 9.87
CA ASP A 77 -12.42 13.79 10.00
C ASP A 77 -13.03 14.19 8.64
N THR A 78 -12.17 14.34 7.64
CA THR A 78 -12.50 14.67 6.26
C THR A 78 -12.99 13.47 5.44
N ILE A 79 -12.76 12.22 5.88
CA ILE A 79 -13.15 11.00 5.18
C ILE A 79 -14.47 10.48 5.74
N LYS A 80 -15.54 10.64 4.95
CA LYS A 80 -16.84 10.04 5.25
C LYS A 80 -16.85 8.57 4.85
N GLN A 81 -17.12 7.69 5.81
CA GLN A 81 -17.12 6.24 5.62
C GLN A 81 -18.54 5.69 5.56
N TYR A 82 -18.82 4.84 4.57
CA TYR A 82 -20.12 4.22 4.33
C TYR A 82 -19.96 2.74 4.01
N TYR A 83 -21.02 1.95 4.23
CA TYR A 83 -21.10 0.56 3.79
C TYR A 83 -22.43 0.29 3.12
N VAL A 84 -22.46 -0.70 2.22
CA VAL A 84 -23.67 -1.18 1.54
C VAL A 84 -23.80 -2.67 1.80
N LEU A 85 -24.98 -3.09 2.27
CA LEU A 85 -25.30 -4.51 2.44
C LEU A 85 -25.68 -5.09 1.08
N CYS A 86 -25.03 -6.19 0.70
CA CYS A 86 -25.33 -6.93 -0.51
C CYS A 86 -25.31 -8.43 -0.22
N SER A 87 -26.27 -9.16 -0.77
CA SER A 87 -26.45 -10.60 -0.60
C SER A 87 -25.63 -11.41 -1.60
N SER A 88 -25.24 -10.82 -2.73
CA SER A 88 -24.45 -11.48 -3.77
C SER A 88 -23.41 -10.58 -4.43
N ARG A 89 -22.62 -11.15 -5.34
CA ARG A 89 -21.63 -10.40 -6.14
C ARG A 89 -22.31 -9.51 -7.18
N GLU A 90 -23.39 -10.01 -7.76
CA GLU A 90 -24.22 -9.33 -8.76
C GLU A 90 -24.87 -8.10 -8.12
N GLU A 91 -25.37 -8.24 -6.89
CA GLU A 91 -25.92 -7.11 -6.12
C GLU A 91 -24.85 -6.06 -5.80
N LYS A 92 -23.63 -6.47 -5.46
CA LYS A 92 -22.48 -5.55 -5.28
C LYS A 92 -22.16 -4.78 -6.56
N PHE A 93 -22.21 -5.45 -7.72
CA PHE A 93 -21.98 -4.78 -9.01
C PHE A 93 -23.08 -3.76 -9.31
N GLN A 94 -24.36 -4.14 -9.11
CA GLN A 94 -25.47 -3.20 -9.31
C GLN A 94 -25.37 -1.99 -8.38
N ALA A 95 -25.04 -2.20 -7.10
CA ALA A 95 -24.83 -1.12 -6.15
C ALA A 95 -23.70 -0.17 -6.59
N LEU A 96 -22.60 -0.73 -7.11
CA LEU A 96 -21.48 0.06 -7.64
C LEU A 96 -21.91 0.93 -8.84
N CYS A 97 -22.65 0.36 -9.81
CA CYS A 97 -23.16 1.11 -10.95
C CYS A 97 -24.11 2.24 -10.51
N ASN A 98 -24.98 1.98 -9.54
CA ASN A 98 -25.87 2.99 -8.97
C ASN A 98 -25.08 4.15 -8.32
N ILE A 99 -23.98 3.86 -7.62
CA ILE A 99 -23.11 4.88 -7.02
C ILE A 99 -22.44 5.74 -8.09
N TYR A 100 -21.93 5.13 -9.17
CA TYR A 100 -21.34 5.87 -10.30
C TYR A 100 -22.36 6.73 -11.06
N GLY A 101 -23.61 6.30 -11.13
CA GLY A 101 -24.69 7.09 -11.76
C GLY A 101 -25.21 8.24 -10.90
N ALA A 102 -25.17 8.10 -9.57
CA ALA A 102 -25.76 9.06 -8.64
C ALA A 102 -24.81 10.17 -8.19
N ILE A 103 -23.49 9.95 -8.27
CA ILE A 103 -22.47 10.86 -7.73
C ILE A 103 -21.58 11.35 -8.87
N THR A 104 -21.28 12.64 -8.90
CA THR A 104 -20.24 13.18 -9.80
C THR A 104 -18.87 12.75 -9.32
N ILE A 105 -18.47 11.53 -9.67
CA ILE A 105 -17.16 10.97 -9.33
C ILE A 105 -16.16 11.46 -10.38
N ALA A 106 -15.14 12.22 -9.95
CA ALA A 106 -14.05 12.61 -10.83
C ALA A 106 -13.16 11.40 -11.15
N GLN A 107 -12.58 10.79 -10.11
CA GLN A 107 -11.79 9.57 -10.18
C GLN A 107 -12.04 8.75 -8.92
N ALA A 108 -12.04 7.44 -9.04
CA ALA A 108 -12.18 6.52 -7.91
C ALA A 108 -11.30 5.29 -8.08
N MET A 109 -10.88 4.72 -6.96
CA MET A 109 -10.15 3.45 -6.89
C MET A 109 -11.07 2.37 -6.33
N ILE A 110 -11.08 1.20 -6.96
CA ILE A 110 -11.86 0.04 -6.49
C ILE A 110 -10.91 -1.11 -6.19
N PHE A 111 -10.85 -1.50 -4.92
CA PHE A 111 -10.00 -2.59 -4.48
C PHE A 111 -10.74 -3.93 -4.56
N CYS A 112 -10.12 -4.91 -5.22
CA CYS A 112 -10.64 -6.28 -5.35
C CYS A 112 -9.70 -7.26 -4.66
N HIS A 113 -10.27 -8.29 -4.02
CA HIS A 113 -9.48 -9.31 -3.31
C HIS A 113 -8.61 -10.17 -4.25
N THR A 114 -9.07 -10.47 -5.46
CA THR A 114 -8.31 -11.31 -6.42
C THR A 114 -8.16 -10.63 -7.77
N ARG A 115 -7.04 -10.91 -8.46
CA ARG A 115 -6.80 -10.44 -9.84
C ARG A 115 -7.88 -10.88 -10.81
N LYS A 116 -8.42 -12.10 -10.64
CA LYS A 116 -9.54 -12.62 -11.45
C LYS A 116 -10.79 -11.78 -11.25
N THR A 117 -11.12 -11.41 -10.02
CA THR A 117 -12.25 -10.54 -9.70
C THR A 117 -12.06 -9.14 -10.26
N ALA A 118 -10.86 -8.58 -10.15
CA ALA A 118 -10.51 -7.27 -10.70
C ALA A 118 -10.69 -7.23 -12.22
N GLY A 119 -10.15 -8.24 -12.93
CA GLY A 119 -10.29 -8.35 -14.38
C GLY A 119 -11.74 -8.53 -14.83
N TRP A 120 -12.53 -9.35 -14.12
CA TRP A 120 -13.97 -9.46 -14.38
C TRP A 120 -14.68 -8.12 -14.19
N LEU A 121 -14.41 -7.42 -13.07
CA LEU A 121 -15.10 -6.18 -12.73
C LEU A 121 -14.79 -5.08 -13.75
N ALA A 122 -13.53 -4.95 -14.15
CA ALA A 122 -13.12 -4.02 -15.19
C ALA A 122 -13.82 -4.33 -16.53
N GLY A 123 -13.96 -5.61 -16.87
CA GLY A 123 -14.70 -6.05 -18.06
C GLY A 123 -16.18 -5.67 -18.01
N GLU A 124 -16.86 -5.92 -16.89
CA GLU A 124 -18.27 -5.56 -16.72
C GLU A 124 -18.49 -4.05 -16.73
N LEU A 125 -17.67 -3.26 -16.03
CA LEU A 125 -17.74 -1.80 -16.05
C LEU A 125 -17.49 -1.24 -17.46
N SER A 126 -16.57 -1.83 -18.22
CA SER A 126 -16.31 -1.42 -19.61
C SER A 126 -17.52 -1.69 -20.52
N LYS A 127 -18.26 -2.78 -20.30
CA LYS A 127 -19.48 -3.11 -21.05
C LYS A 127 -20.61 -2.12 -20.78
N GLU A 128 -20.72 -1.62 -19.55
CA GLU A 128 -21.64 -0.55 -19.16
C GLU A 128 -21.21 0.83 -19.68
N GLY A 129 -20.08 0.92 -20.40
CA GLY A 129 -19.59 2.15 -21.03
C GLY A 129 -18.70 3.02 -20.13
N HIS A 130 -18.29 2.53 -18.96
CA HIS A 130 -17.37 3.25 -18.09
C HIS A 130 -15.92 3.10 -18.57
N GLN A 131 -15.17 4.20 -18.56
CA GLN A 131 -13.74 4.17 -18.81
C GLN A 131 -13.01 3.72 -17.54
N VAL A 132 -12.41 2.55 -17.59
CA VAL A 132 -11.69 1.94 -16.46
C VAL A 132 -10.29 1.51 -16.86
N ALA A 133 -9.39 1.47 -15.87
CA ALA A 133 -8.03 0.96 -16.02
C ALA A 133 -7.77 -0.12 -14.95
N LEU A 134 -7.00 -1.13 -15.31
CA LEU A 134 -6.57 -2.24 -14.44
C LEU A 134 -5.06 -2.18 -14.21
#